data_AF-A0A2V5PZB3-F1
#
_entry.id   AF-A0A2V5PZB3-F1
#
_cell.length_a   1.000
_cell.length_b   1.000
_cell.length_c   1.000
_cell.angle_alpha   90.00
_cell.angle_beta   90.00
_cell.angle_gamma   90.00
#
_symmetry.space_group_name_H-M   'P 1'
#
loop_
_entity.id
_entity.type
_entity.pdbx_description
1 polymer ?
#
loop_
_entity_poly.entity_id
_entity_poly.type
_entity_poly.pdbx_seq_one_letter_code
_entity_poly.pdbx_strand_id
1 'polypeptide(L)' 'RKAMIYGSVLASFCVEAFSLERLRKLPMEEITRRYETFKLMSQFEVPVE' A
#
# COMPACT_ATOMS: atom_id res chain seq x y z
N ARG A 1 -1.20 -12.89 4.26
CA ARG A 1 -1.76 -11.51 4.41
C ARG A 1 -0.71 -10.40 4.21
N LYS A 2 0.45 -10.41 4.89
CA LYS A 2 1.48 -9.36 4.73
C LYS A 2 1.90 -9.11 3.27
N ALA A 3 2.15 -10.16 2.48
CA ALA A 3 2.53 -10.03 1.08
C ALA A 3 1.46 -9.32 0.22
N MET A 4 0.17 -9.61 0.46
CA MET A 4 -0.93 -8.90 -0.23
C MET A 4 -0.93 -7.41 0.14
N ILE A 5 -0.77 -7.06 1.42
CA ILE A 5 -0.72 -5.67 1.87
C ILE A 5 0.45 -4.93 1.22
N TYR A 6 1.65 -5.51 1.21
CA TYR A 6 2.80 -4.90 0.55
C TYR A 6 2.62 -4.75 -0.96
N GLY A 7 2.02 -5.74 -1.62
CA GLY A 7 1.67 -5.66 -3.04
C GLY A 7 0.72 -4.50 -3.33
N SER A 8 -0.34 -4.36 -2.53
CA SER A 8 -1.30 -3.26 -2.64
C SER A 8 -0.65 -1.89 -2.36
N VAL A 9 0.25 -1.81 -1.39
CA VAL A 9 1.03 -0.60 -1.11
C VAL A 9 1.86 -0.18 -2.32
N LEU A 10 2.65 -1.10 -2.89
CA LEU A 10 3.49 -0.79 -4.06
C LEU A 10 2.65 -0.43 -5.30
N ALA A 11 1.56 -1.15 -5.55
CA ALA A 11 0.63 -0.85 -6.63
C ALA A 11 0.03 0.55 -6.48
N SER A 12 -0.30 0.95 -5.25
CA SER A 12 -0.86 2.27 -4.98
C SER A 12 0.09 3.43 -5.32
N PHE A 13 1.41 3.23 -5.24
CA PHE A 13 2.40 4.21 -5.70
C PHE A 13 2.65 4.14 -7.21
N CYS A 14 2.53 2.97 -7.82
CA CYS A 14 2.82 2.77 -9.24
C CYS A 14 1.94 3.64 -10.17
N VAL A 15 0.74 4.02 -9.71
CA VAL A 15 -0.23 4.81 -10.50
C VAL A 15 -0.12 6.33 -10.28
N GLU A 16 0.77 6.81 -9.40
CA GLU A 16 0.84 8.23 -9.03
C GLU A 16 1.72 9.08 -9.95
N ALA A 17 2.55 8.44 -10.79
CA ALA A 17 3.34 9.13 -11.80
C ALA A 17 3.52 8.25 -13.03
N PHE A 18 3.95 8.86 -14.13
CA PHE A 18 4.19 8.12 -15.36
C PHE A 18 5.37 7.14 -15.19
N SER A 19 5.18 5.92 -15.69
CA SER A 19 6.19 4.86 -15.64
C SER A 19 6.70 4.65 -14.20
N LEU A 20 8.02 4.51 -14.03
CA LEU A 20 8.64 4.20 -12.74
C LEU A 20 9.03 5.45 -11.94
N GLU A 21 8.68 6.64 -12.39
CA GLU A 21 9.14 7.90 -11.79
C GLU A 21 8.78 8.00 -10.29
N ARG A 22 7.57 7.55 -9.92
CA ARG A 22 7.14 7.56 -8.52
C ARG A 22 7.96 6.59 -7.67
N LEU A 23 8.23 5.39 -8.20
CA LEU A 23 8.94 4.32 -7.50
C LEU A 23 10.43 4.64 -7.30
N ARG A 24 11.05 5.35 -8.27
CA ARG A 24 12.47 5.78 -8.17
C ARG A 24 12.72 6.77 -7.03
N LYS A 25 11.70 7.53 -6.63
CA LYS A 25 11.76 8.57 -5.59
C LYS A 25 11.00 8.17 -4.32
N LEU A 26 10.64 6.90 -4.15
CA LEU A 26 9.80 6.43 -3.05
C LEU A 26 10.64 6.18 -1.78
N PRO A 27 10.49 6.99 -0.71
CA PRO A 27 11.20 6.73 0.54
C PRO A 27 10.51 5.62 1.35
N MET A 28 11.30 4.91 2.17
CA MET A 28 10.80 3.82 3.01
C MET A 28 9.77 4.26 4.05
N GLU A 29 9.84 5.52 4.50
CA GLU A 29 8.88 6.11 5.44
C GLU A 29 7.46 6.17 4.86
N GLU A 30 7.32 6.49 3.57
CA GLU A 30 6.04 6.52 2.88
C GLU A 30 5.46 5.12 2.69
N ILE A 31 6.31 4.14 2.39
CA ILE A 31 5.92 2.72 2.32
C ILE A 31 5.37 2.28 3.68
N THR A 32 6.06 2.63 4.77
CA THR A 32 5.67 2.26 6.14
C THR A 32 4.34 2.92 6.51
N ARG A 33 4.18 4.20 6.21
CA ARG A 33 2.93 4.94 6.46
C ARG A 33 1.76 4.34 5.68
N ARG A 34 1.94 4.08 4.38
CA ARG A 34 0.91 3.47 3.52
C ARG A 34 0.57 2.04 3.98
N TYR A 35 1.58 1.27 4.38
CA TYR A 35 1.41 -0.07 4.94
C TYR A 35 0.50 -0.08 6.17
N GLU A 36 0.72 0.83 7.13
CA GLU A 36 -0.15 0.92 8.31
C GLU A 36 -1.59 1.29 7.93
N THR A 37 -1.80 2.18 6.96
CA THR A 37 -3.14 2.48 6.43
C THR A 37 -3.82 1.22 5.87
N PHE A 38 -3.16 0.49 4.96
CA PHE A 38 -3.73 -0.72 4.36
C PHE A 38 -3.95 -1.83 5.39
N LYS A 39 -3.05 -1.95 6.37
CA LYS A 39 -3.17 -2.89 7.48
C LYS A 39 -4.38 -2.59 8.35
N LEU A 40 -4.66 -1.33 8.66
CA LEU A 40 -5.88 -0.92 9.39
C LEU A 40 -7.14 -1.20 8.57
N MET A 41 -7.14 -0.90 7.27
CA MET A 41 -8.26 -1.22 6.38
C MET A 41 -8.53 -2.73 6.29
N SER A 42 -7.48 -3.55 6.24
CA SER A 42 -7.60 -5.01 6.15
C SER A 42 -8.05 -5.71 7.45
N GLN A 43 -8.07 -4.99 8.57
CA GLN A 43 -8.54 -5.51 9.86
C GLN A 43 -10.06 -5.41 10.02
N PHE A 44 -10.74 -4.64 9.16
CA PHE A 44 -12.19 -4.64 9.07
C PHE A 44 -12.64 -5.83 8.21
N GLU A 45 -12.79 -6.99 8.86
CA GLU A 45 -13.69 -8.02 8.35
C GLU A 45 -15.12 -7.53 8.61
N VAL A 46 -15.84 -7.22 7.53
CA VAL A 46 -17.28 -6.92 7.61
C VAL A 46 -17.95 -8.13 8.26
N PRO A 47 -18.70 -7.98 9.36
CA PRO A 47 -19.50 -9.08 9.89
C PRO A 47 -20.43 -9.52 8.77
N VAL A 48 -20.30 -10.78 8.34
CA VAL A 48 -21.27 -11.36 7.42
C VAL A 48 -22.48 -11.70 8.28
N GLU A 49 -23.54 -10.89 8.20
CA GLU A 49 -24.87 -11.24 8.71
C GLU A 49 -25.48 -12.39 7.89
#